data_AF-A0A961L9I9-F1
#
_entry.id   AF-A0A961L9I9-F1
#
_cell.length_a   1.000
_cell.length_b   1.000
_cell.length_c   1.000
_cell.angle_alpha   90.00
_cell.angle_beta   90.00
_cell.angle_gamma   90.00
#
_symmetry.space_group_name_H-M   'P 1'
#
loop_
_entity.id
_entity.type
_entity.pdbx_description
1 polymer ?
#
loop_
_entity_poly.entity_id
_entity_poly.type
_entity_poly.pdbx_seq_one_letter_code
_entity_poly.pdbx_strand_id
1 'polypeptide(L)'
;RKNYEAQVKKGKLKQDKYEQRMALLTSTLSYDDIKDADMVIEAVFEELGVKETVFKKLDEVMKPGAILASNTSTLDVDKIAAFTKRPQDVVGMHFFSPANVMKLLEVVRGAKTAKDVLATVMVIAKKIRKTAVVSGVCDGFIGNRMIEQYSRQAGFLIEEGATPQQVDKAVEKFGFAMGPFRMGDLAGNDIG
;
A
#
# COMPACT_ATOMS: atom_id res chain seq x y z
N ARG A 1 -3.15 8.81 16.04
CA ARG A 1 -3.21 9.10 17.50
C ARG A 1 -3.55 7.86 18.34
N LYS A 2 -4.75 7.27 18.21
CA LYS A 2 -5.21 6.07 18.97
C LYS A 2 -4.18 4.95 19.10
N ASN A 3 -3.47 4.61 18.01
CA ASN A 3 -2.43 3.57 18.01
C ASN A 3 -1.28 3.84 19.00
N TYR A 4 -0.80 5.08 19.11
CA TYR A 4 0.27 5.41 20.05
C TYR A 4 -0.25 5.53 21.48
N GLU A 5 -1.44 6.12 21.68
CA GLU A 5 -2.07 6.18 23.00
C GLU A 5 -2.26 4.78 23.60
N ALA A 6 -2.66 3.79 22.77
CA ALA A 6 -2.76 2.40 23.20
C ALA A 6 -1.41 1.80 23.61
N GLN A 7 -0.30 2.19 22.98
CA GLN A 7 1.04 1.73 23.37
C GLN A 7 1.51 2.37 24.67
N VAL A 8 1.21 3.66 24.88
CA VAL A 8 1.50 4.37 26.14
C VAL A 8 0.74 3.71 27.29
N LYS A 9 -0.58 3.49 27.12
CA LYS A 9 -1.41 2.80 28.12
C LYS A 9 -0.89 1.39 28.47
N LYS A 10 -0.29 0.70 27.51
CA LYS A 10 0.32 -0.63 27.70
C LYS A 10 1.78 -0.58 28.20
N GLY A 11 2.32 0.60 28.51
CA GLY A 11 3.71 0.78 28.95
C GLY A 11 4.77 0.47 27.87
N LYS A 12 4.37 0.29 26.61
CA LYS A 12 5.27 -0.04 25.48
C LYS A 12 5.89 1.20 24.82
N LEU A 13 5.39 2.39 25.15
CA LEU A 13 5.88 3.68 24.66
C LEU A 13 5.86 4.70 25.80
N LYS A 14 6.95 5.44 25.98
CA LYS A 14 6.99 6.53 26.96
C LYS A 14 6.21 7.76 26.46
N GLN A 15 5.68 8.54 27.39
CA GLN A 15 4.86 9.73 27.08
C GLN A 15 5.62 10.78 26.25
N ASP A 16 6.88 11.06 26.59
CA ASP A 16 7.76 11.97 25.85
C ASP A 16 7.95 11.51 24.38
N LYS A 17 8.11 10.21 24.15
CA LYS A 17 8.24 9.63 22.82
C LYS A 17 6.94 9.68 22.03
N TYR A 18 5.80 9.57 22.70
CA TYR A 18 4.50 9.78 22.07
C TYR A 18 4.36 11.23 21.57
N GLU A 19 4.64 12.21 22.43
CA GLU A 19 4.56 13.63 22.10
C GLU A 19 5.51 14.00 20.96
N GLN A 20 6.77 13.56 21.03
CA GLN A 20 7.77 13.74 19.96
C GLN A 20 7.27 13.21 18.61
N ARG A 21 6.66 12.02 18.57
CA ARG A 21 6.16 11.43 17.32
C ARG A 21 4.92 12.14 16.79
N MET A 22 4.03 12.57 17.68
CA MET A 22 2.83 13.29 17.29
C MET A 22 3.15 14.69 16.76
N ALA A 23 4.20 15.34 17.28
CA ALA A 23 4.67 16.65 16.81
C ALA A 23 5.26 16.63 15.39
N LEU A 24 5.63 15.45 14.86
CA LEU A 24 6.09 15.30 13.47
C LEU A 24 4.94 15.26 12.45
N LEU A 25 3.69 15.23 12.91
CA LEU A 25 2.51 15.11 12.05
C LEU A 25 1.78 16.44 11.98
N THR A 26 1.75 17.02 10.78
CA THR A 26 0.94 18.19 10.45
C THR A 26 -0.14 17.77 9.46
N SER A 27 -1.39 18.10 9.75
CA SER A 27 -2.51 17.91 8.83
C SER A 27 -2.79 19.19 8.07
N THR A 28 -3.08 19.07 6.78
CA THR A 28 -3.50 20.19 5.94
C THR A 28 -4.62 19.74 5.00
N LEU A 29 -5.38 20.72 4.50
CA LEU A 29 -6.34 20.56 3.40
C LEU A 29 -5.88 21.33 2.15
N SER A 30 -4.72 22.00 2.21
CA SER A 30 -4.12 22.75 1.11
C SER A 30 -2.96 21.97 0.49
N TYR A 31 -2.94 21.92 -0.84
CA TYR A 31 -1.78 21.38 -1.56
C TYR A 31 -0.55 22.29 -1.42
N ASP A 32 -0.72 23.59 -1.20
CA ASP A 32 0.40 24.54 -1.13
C ASP A 32 1.34 24.25 0.04
N ASP A 33 0.83 23.64 1.11
CA ASP A 33 1.59 23.26 2.29
C ASP A 33 2.53 22.06 2.05
N ILE A 34 2.36 21.33 0.95
CA ILE A 34 3.19 20.17 0.60
C ILE A 34 4.15 20.45 -0.57
N LYS A 35 4.19 21.69 -1.08
CA LYS A 35 5.02 22.07 -2.24
C LYS A 35 6.50 21.74 -2.08
N ASP A 36 7.03 21.87 -0.86
CA ASP A 36 8.46 21.70 -0.56
C ASP A 36 8.83 20.27 -0.14
N ALA A 37 7.84 19.36 -0.06
CA ALA A 37 8.09 17.97 0.32
C ALA A 37 8.88 17.22 -0.76
N ASP A 38 9.80 16.35 -0.33
CA ASP A 38 10.62 15.53 -1.24
C ASP A 38 9.84 14.35 -1.84
N MET A 39 8.74 13.96 -1.18
CA MET A 39 7.97 12.79 -1.56
C MET A 39 6.54 12.87 -1.02
N VAL A 40 5.58 12.38 -1.79
CA VAL A 40 4.20 12.14 -1.39
C VAL A 40 3.83 10.67 -1.59
N ILE A 41 2.96 10.13 -0.73
CA ILE A 41 2.32 8.82 -0.90
C ILE A 41 0.82 9.06 -0.93
N GLU A 42 0.23 8.93 -2.10
CA GLU A 42 -1.20 9.05 -2.35
C GLU A 42 -1.94 7.79 -1.84
N ALA A 43 -2.99 7.99 -1.05
CA ALA A 43 -3.84 6.92 -0.50
C ALA A 43 -5.33 7.35 -0.45
N VAL A 44 -5.81 7.98 -1.51
CA VAL A 44 -7.22 8.28 -1.77
C VAL A 44 -7.96 7.04 -2.29
N PHE A 45 -9.26 7.20 -2.56
CA PHE A 45 -10.11 6.13 -3.10
C PHE A 45 -9.52 5.47 -4.35
N GLU A 46 -9.83 4.19 -4.51
CA GLU A 46 -9.32 3.33 -5.58
C GLU A 46 -10.10 3.56 -6.88
N GLU A 47 -10.01 4.78 -7.41
CA GLU A 47 -10.68 5.19 -8.65
C GLU A 47 -9.74 6.04 -9.50
N LEU A 48 -9.63 5.72 -10.80
CA LEU A 48 -8.73 6.43 -11.72
C LEU A 48 -9.07 7.92 -11.85
N GLY A 49 -10.34 8.32 -11.87
CA GLY A 49 -10.73 9.73 -12.01
C GLY A 49 -10.33 10.58 -10.80
N VAL A 50 -10.48 10.02 -9.59
CA VAL A 50 -10.02 10.66 -8.36
C VAL A 50 -8.50 10.77 -8.36
N LYS A 51 -7.78 9.68 -8.68
CA LYS A 51 -6.31 9.68 -8.73
C LYS A 51 -5.77 10.61 -9.81
N GLU A 52 -6.41 10.71 -10.97
CA GLU A 52 -6.05 11.66 -12.03
C GLU A 52 -6.07 13.09 -11.51
N THR A 53 -7.16 13.47 -10.85
CA THR A 53 -7.32 14.80 -10.26
C THR A 53 -6.21 15.09 -9.25
N VAL A 54 -5.93 14.13 -8.36
CA VAL A 54 -4.89 14.26 -7.33
C VAL A 54 -3.49 14.36 -7.96
N PHE A 55 -3.12 13.45 -8.86
CA PHE A 55 -1.79 13.42 -9.47
C PHE A 55 -1.51 14.64 -10.35
N LYS A 56 -2.52 15.17 -11.07
CA LYS A 56 -2.39 16.46 -11.77
C LYS A 56 -2.08 17.60 -10.81
N LYS A 57 -2.74 17.64 -9.65
CA LYS A 57 -2.52 18.70 -8.66
C LYS A 57 -1.17 18.55 -7.95
N LEU A 58 -0.76 17.33 -7.63
CA LEU A 58 0.58 17.04 -7.10
C LEU A 58 1.67 17.45 -8.09
N ASP A 59 1.47 17.15 -9.38
CA ASP A 59 2.40 17.52 -10.44
C ASP A 59 2.62 19.03 -10.53
N GLU A 60 1.53 19.81 -10.42
CA GLU A 60 1.57 21.27 -10.43
C GLU A 60 2.26 21.87 -9.20
N VAL A 61 1.95 21.37 -8.00
CA VAL A 61 2.30 22.05 -6.75
C VAL A 61 3.63 21.60 -6.17
N MET A 62 3.97 20.31 -6.27
CA MET A 62 5.19 19.80 -5.64
C MET A 62 6.43 20.18 -6.43
N LYS A 63 7.52 20.50 -5.74
CA LYS A 63 8.79 20.89 -6.34
C LYS A 63 9.30 19.87 -7.38
N PRO A 64 10.05 20.31 -8.41
CA PRO A 64 10.72 19.40 -9.34
C PRO A 64 11.61 18.39 -8.61
N GLY A 65 11.61 17.14 -9.08
CA GLY A 65 12.36 16.03 -8.47
C GLY A 65 11.72 15.42 -7.21
N ALA A 66 10.56 15.93 -6.76
CA ALA A 66 9.79 15.25 -5.71
C ALA A 66 9.18 13.93 -6.23
N ILE A 67 9.24 12.88 -5.42
CA ILE A 67 8.71 11.54 -5.75
C ILE A 67 7.20 11.50 -5.51
N LEU A 68 6.45 11.06 -6.52
CA LEU A 68 4.99 10.90 -6.45
C LEU A 68 4.63 9.40 -6.37
N ALA A 69 4.39 8.90 -5.17
CA ALA A 69 4.03 7.49 -4.98
C ALA A 69 2.51 7.28 -4.87
N SER A 70 1.98 6.21 -5.47
CA SER A 70 0.59 5.76 -5.23
C SER A 70 0.56 4.49 -4.37
N ASN A 71 -0.35 4.43 -3.40
CA ASN A 71 -0.67 3.24 -2.61
C ASN A 71 -1.71 2.33 -3.29
N THR A 72 -2.05 2.56 -4.55
CA THR A 72 -2.99 1.68 -5.28
C THR A 72 -2.60 0.21 -5.17
N SER A 73 -3.61 -0.65 -5.12
CA SER A 73 -3.53 -2.10 -4.95
C SER A 73 -3.78 -2.88 -6.25
N THR A 74 -4.44 -2.24 -7.23
CA THR A 74 -4.81 -2.87 -8.51
C THR A 74 -4.69 -1.95 -9.72
N LEU A 75 -4.74 -0.63 -9.56
CA LEU A 75 -4.72 0.27 -10.70
C LEU A 75 -3.34 0.34 -11.36
N ASP A 76 -3.37 0.49 -12.67
CA ASP A 76 -2.20 0.60 -13.52
C ASP A 76 -1.39 1.87 -13.20
N VAL A 77 -0.20 1.69 -12.63
CA VAL A 77 0.72 2.77 -12.25
C VAL A 77 1.23 3.55 -13.48
N ASP A 78 1.30 2.94 -14.66
CA ASP A 78 1.69 3.64 -15.89
C ASP A 78 0.59 4.61 -16.35
N LYS A 79 -0.69 4.24 -16.16
CA LYS A 79 -1.81 5.18 -16.38
C LYS A 79 -1.77 6.34 -15.39
N ILE A 80 -1.50 6.07 -14.13
CA ILE A 80 -1.36 7.11 -13.10
C ILE A 80 -0.20 8.06 -13.44
N ALA A 81 0.95 7.50 -13.84
CA ALA A 81 2.12 8.29 -14.24
C ALA A 81 1.84 9.20 -15.43
N ALA A 82 1.00 8.76 -16.38
CA ALA A 82 0.62 9.52 -17.57
C ALA A 82 -0.25 10.76 -17.27
N PHE A 83 -0.80 10.89 -16.06
CA PHE A 83 -1.50 12.11 -15.64
C PHE A 83 -0.55 13.28 -15.32
N THR A 84 0.75 12.99 -15.18
CA THR A 84 1.78 13.95 -14.82
C THR A 84 2.69 14.27 -16.01
N LYS A 85 3.37 15.42 -15.95
CA LYS A 85 4.43 15.79 -16.92
C LYS A 85 5.79 15.16 -16.59
N ARG A 86 5.91 14.48 -15.45
CA ARG A 86 7.12 13.86 -14.92
C ARG A 86 6.92 12.39 -14.55
N PRO A 87 6.50 11.53 -15.50
CA PRO A 87 6.23 10.12 -15.21
C PRO A 87 7.44 9.37 -14.64
N GLN A 88 8.65 9.89 -14.84
CA GLN A 88 9.87 9.35 -14.25
C GLN A 88 9.94 9.48 -12.73
N ASP A 89 9.22 10.45 -12.15
CA ASP A 89 9.15 10.69 -10.71
C ASP A 89 8.00 9.92 -10.03
N VAL A 90 7.23 9.14 -10.80
CA VAL A 90 6.06 8.39 -10.33
C VAL A 90 6.41 6.92 -10.07
N VAL A 91 5.88 6.35 -8.98
CA VAL A 91 6.12 4.96 -8.56
C VAL A 91 4.95 4.40 -7.75
N GLY A 92 4.73 3.09 -7.73
CA GLY A 92 3.80 2.47 -6.78
C GLY A 92 4.50 2.12 -5.47
N MET A 93 3.87 2.43 -4.34
CA MET A 93 4.26 1.99 -3.00
C MET A 93 3.04 1.44 -2.28
N HIS A 94 2.74 0.18 -2.55
CA HIS A 94 1.56 -0.50 -2.04
C HIS A 94 1.83 -1.09 -0.65
N PHE A 95 1.24 -0.45 0.36
CA PHE A 95 1.25 -0.87 1.75
C PHE A 95 0.06 -1.77 2.07
N PHE A 96 0.32 -2.83 2.82
CA PHE A 96 -0.72 -3.75 3.28
C PHE A 96 -1.36 -3.26 4.58
N SER A 97 -2.69 -3.29 4.65
CA SER A 97 -3.43 -2.91 5.85
C SER A 97 -3.35 -3.98 6.95
N PRO A 98 -3.14 -3.62 8.23
CA PRO A 98 -2.77 -2.30 8.73
C PRO A 98 -1.30 -1.95 8.44
N ALA A 99 -1.07 -0.78 7.85
CA ALA A 99 0.25 -0.37 7.37
C ALA A 99 1.32 -0.27 8.48
N ASN A 100 0.94 -0.09 9.75
CA ASN A 100 1.91 -0.05 10.86
C ASN A 100 2.28 -1.45 11.39
N VAL A 101 1.61 -2.51 10.94
CA VAL A 101 1.81 -3.90 11.39
C VAL A 101 2.43 -4.73 10.28
N MET A 102 1.89 -4.64 9.06
CA MET A 102 2.31 -5.46 7.93
C MET A 102 3.73 -5.11 7.48
N LYS A 103 4.59 -6.13 7.28
CA LYS A 103 6.01 -5.89 6.95
C LYS A 103 6.26 -5.67 5.47
N LEU A 104 5.45 -6.29 4.61
CA LEU A 104 5.62 -6.22 3.16
C LEU A 104 5.29 -4.81 2.65
N LEU A 105 6.09 -4.35 1.69
CA LEU A 105 5.79 -3.20 0.84
C LEU A 105 6.07 -3.61 -0.59
N GLU A 106 5.07 -3.47 -1.46
CA GLU A 106 5.25 -3.67 -2.89
C GLU A 106 5.67 -2.34 -3.53
N VAL A 107 6.82 -2.36 -4.19
CA VAL A 107 7.34 -1.24 -4.96
C VAL A 107 7.11 -1.53 -6.43
N VAL A 108 6.10 -0.89 -7.00
CA VAL A 108 5.70 -1.12 -8.39
C VAL A 108 6.42 -0.12 -9.28
N ARG A 109 7.37 -0.63 -10.07
CA ARG A 109 8.16 0.17 -11.01
C ARG A 109 7.36 0.35 -12.30
N GLY A 110 6.90 1.58 -12.54
CA GLY A 110 6.34 1.99 -13.82
C GLY A 110 7.38 1.94 -14.95
N ALA A 111 6.92 1.90 -16.19
CA ALA A 111 7.74 1.83 -17.39
C ALA A 111 8.74 2.99 -17.50
N LYS A 112 8.36 4.17 -16.99
CA LYS A 112 9.19 5.38 -17.01
C LYS A 112 9.87 5.72 -15.70
N THR A 113 9.53 5.03 -14.59
CA THR A 113 10.07 5.32 -13.26
C THR A 113 11.61 5.32 -13.28
N ALA A 114 12.21 6.42 -12.84
CA ALA A 114 13.65 6.59 -12.86
C ALA A 114 14.36 5.69 -11.84
N LYS A 115 15.62 5.37 -12.11
CA LYS A 115 16.42 4.45 -11.28
C LYS A 115 16.70 5.02 -9.89
N ASP A 116 16.92 6.33 -9.79
CA ASP A 116 17.15 7.06 -8.55
C ASP A 116 15.88 7.15 -7.69
N VAL A 117 14.70 7.30 -8.31
CA VAL A 117 13.40 7.20 -7.63
C VAL A 117 13.22 5.82 -7.01
N LEU A 118 13.44 4.76 -7.79
CA LEU A 118 13.37 3.39 -7.29
C LEU A 118 14.37 3.15 -6.14
N ALA A 119 15.63 3.57 -6.31
CA ALA A 119 16.66 3.42 -5.28
C ALA A 119 16.28 4.15 -3.99
N THR A 120 15.78 5.38 -4.10
CA THR A 120 15.34 6.20 -2.96
C THR A 120 14.19 5.53 -2.22
N VAL A 121 13.18 5.03 -2.93
CA VAL A 121 12.06 4.29 -2.32
C VAL A 121 12.53 3.04 -1.59
N MET A 122 13.47 2.27 -2.14
CA MET A 122 14.02 1.09 -1.47
C MET A 122 14.76 1.45 -0.17
N VAL A 123 15.51 2.56 -0.16
CA VAL A 123 16.16 3.08 1.04
C VAL A 123 15.13 3.53 2.08
N ILE A 124 14.10 4.27 1.66
CA ILE A 124 13.01 4.71 2.55
C ILE A 124 12.31 3.50 3.16
N ALA A 125 11.94 2.51 2.36
CA ALA A 125 11.28 1.30 2.82
C ALA A 125 12.08 0.58 3.91
N LYS A 126 13.39 0.44 3.71
CA LYS A 126 14.31 -0.11 4.72
C LYS A 126 14.35 0.75 5.99
N LYS A 127 14.40 2.08 5.85
CA LYS A 127 14.41 3.05 6.97
C LYS A 127 13.15 2.94 7.83
N ILE A 128 11.99 2.73 7.20
CA ILE A 128 10.70 2.51 7.89
C ILE A 128 10.45 1.04 8.26
N ARG A 129 11.49 0.19 8.15
CA ARG A 129 11.47 -1.25 8.53
C ARG A 129 10.46 -2.09 7.76
N LYS A 130 10.22 -1.75 6.49
CA LYS A 130 9.50 -2.59 5.54
C LYS A 130 10.45 -3.55 4.83
N THR A 131 9.90 -4.68 4.43
CA THR A 131 10.51 -5.61 3.47
C THR A 131 9.98 -5.23 2.10
N ALA A 132 10.75 -4.47 1.34
CA ALA A 132 10.36 -4.02 0.01
C ALA A 132 10.66 -5.09 -1.04
N VAL A 133 9.68 -5.35 -1.91
CA VAL A 133 9.82 -6.21 -3.09
C VAL A 133 9.47 -5.38 -4.32
N VAL A 134 10.21 -5.56 -5.42
CA VAL A 134 10.01 -4.78 -6.65
C VAL A 134 9.30 -5.63 -7.68
N SER A 135 8.26 -5.07 -8.30
CA SER A 135 7.60 -5.64 -9.49
C SER A 135 7.55 -4.61 -10.62
N GLY A 136 7.29 -5.08 -11.84
CA GLY A 136 6.73 -4.22 -12.88
C GLY A 136 5.23 -4.01 -12.67
N VAL A 137 4.62 -3.20 -13.54
CA VAL A 137 3.17 -3.01 -13.59
C VAL A 137 2.51 -4.28 -14.14
N CYS A 138 1.56 -4.83 -13.40
CA CYS A 138 0.68 -5.91 -13.82
C CYS A 138 -0.54 -5.98 -12.87
N ASP A 139 -1.62 -6.61 -13.33
CA ASP A 139 -2.82 -6.80 -12.50
C ASP A 139 -2.47 -7.53 -11.20
N GLY A 140 -2.85 -6.90 -10.08
CA GLY A 140 -2.63 -7.40 -8.73
C GLY A 140 -1.17 -7.47 -8.28
N PHE A 141 -0.24 -6.88 -9.04
CA PHE A 141 1.19 -6.84 -8.76
C PHE A 141 1.80 -8.19 -8.37
N ILE A 142 2.13 -8.38 -7.08
CA ILE A 142 2.66 -9.64 -6.56
C ILE A 142 1.61 -10.31 -5.68
N GLY A 143 1.26 -9.69 -4.55
CA GLY A 143 0.46 -10.29 -3.48
C GLY A 143 -0.96 -10.59 -3.92
N ASN A 144 -1.66 -9.61 -4.49
CA ASN A 144 -3.05 -9.80 -4.92
C ASN A 144 -3.13 -10.81 -6.06
N ARG A 145 -2.19 -10.76 -7.01
CA ARG A 145 -2.09 -11.73 -8.11
C ARG A 145 -1.88 -13.17 -7.62
N MET A 146 -1.06 -13.36 -6.58
CA MET A 146 -0.86 -14.68 -5.95
C MET A 146 -2.09 -15.13 -5.17
N ILE A 147 -2.73 -14.22 -4.43
CA ILE A 147 -3.92 -14.48 -3.64
C ILE A 147 -5.10 -14.88 -4.54
N GLU A 148 -5.29 -14.22 -5.68
CA GLU A 148 -6.38 -14.51 -6.61
C GLU A 148 -6.38 -15.98 -7.05
N GLN A 149 -5.22 -16.52 -7.45
CA GLN A 149 -5.12 -17.91 -7.87
C GLN A 149 -5.38 -18.88 -6.73
N TYR A 150 -4.91 -18.55 -5.53
CA TYR A 150 -5.15 -19.32 -4.32
C TYR A 150 -6.64 -19.34 -3.94
N SER A 151 -7.30 -18.19 -3.94
CA SER A 151 -8.74 -18.05 -3.69
C SER A 151 -9.58 -18.77 -4.74
N ARG A 152 -9.16 -18.73 -6.01
CA ARG A 152 -9.83 -19.47 -7.09
C ARG A 152 -9.84 -20.97 -6.84
N GLN A 153 -8.72 -21.55 -6.43
CA GLN A 153 -8.66 -22.98 -6.07
C GLN A 153 -9.52 -23.30 -4.84
N ALA A 154 -9.52 -22.41 -3.84
CA ALA A 154 -10.41 -22.56 -2.70
C ALA A 154 -11.89 -22.57 -3.13
N GLY A 155 -12.28 -21.72 -4.09
CA GLY A 155 -13.61 -21.70 -4.68
C GLY A 155 -14.00 -23.02 -5.36
N PHE A 156 -13.11 -23.60 -6.17
CA PHE A 156 -13.36 -24.90 -6.80
C PHE A 156 -13.61 -26.03 -5.78
N LEU A 157 -12.91 -26.03 -4.64
CA LEU A 157 -13.17 -27.01 -3.58
C LEU A 157 -14.59 -26.90 -3.01
N ILE A 158 -15.16 -25.69 -2.98
CA ILE A 158 -16.56 -25.49 -2.57
C ILE A 158 -17.51 -26.04 -3.63
N GLU A 159 -17.23 -25.78 -4.91
CA GLU A 159 -18.02 -26.33 -6.02
C GLU A 159 -18.00 -27.87 -6.04
N GLU A 160 -16.90 -28.49 -5.59
CA GLU A 160 -16.73 -29.94 -5.45
C GLU A 160 -17.34 -30.52 -4.17
N GLY A 161 -17.90 -29.68 -3.28
CA GLY A 161 -18.67 -30.11 -2.11
C GLY A 161 -17.99 -29.94 -0.75
N ALA A 162 -16.82 -29.31 -0.68
CA ALA A 162 -16.24 -28.91 0.59
C ALA A 162 -16.99 -27.73 1.20
N THR A 163 -17.01 -27.62 2.53
CA THR A 163 -17.48 -26.40 3.21
C THR A 163 -16.34 -25.39 3.36
N PRO A 164 -16.63 -24.07 3.44
CA PRO A 164 -15.60 -23.05 3.68
C PRO A 164 -14.73 -23.36 4.90
N GLN A 165 -15.32 -23.87 5.99
CA GLN A 165 -14.60 -24.23 7.20
C GLN A 165 -13.68 -25.44 7.03
N GLN A 166 -14.01 -26.38 6.13
CA GLN A 166 -13.12 -27.49 5.81
C GLN A 166 -11.88 -27.01 5.06
N VAL A 167 -12.06 -26.13 4.08
CA VAL A 167 -10.95 -25.54 3.31
C VAL A 167 -10.07 -24.69 4.22
N ASP A 168 -10.66 -23.78 5.00
CA ASP A 168 -9.92 -22.92 5.93
C ASP A 168 -9.07 -23.76 6.92
N LYS A 169 -9.68 -24.77 7.55
CA LYS A 169 -8.96 -25.66 8.49
C LYS A 169 -7.84 -26.44 7.82
N ALA A 170 -8.02 -26.88 6.59
CA ALA A 170 -6.99 -27.61 5.85
C ALA A 170 -5.77 -26.72 5.58
N VAL A 171 -5.99 -25.48 5.15
CA VAL A 171 -4.91 -24.53 4.86
C VAL A 171 -4.24 -24.02 6.15
N GLU A 172 -5.00 -23.76 7.21
CA GLU A 172 -4.43 -23.43 8.53
C GLU A 172 -3.59 -24.58 9.09
N LYS A 173 -4.04 -25.83 8.93
CA LYS A 173 -3.27 -27.03 9.31
C LYS A 173 -1.97 -27.17 8.49
N PHE A 174 -1.97 -26.73 7.24
CA PHE A 174 -0.77 -26.69 6.40
C PHE A 174 0.26 -25.65 6.87
N GLY A 175 -0.19 -24.62 7.61
CA GLY A 175 0.69 -23.65 8.25
C GLY A 175 0.40 -22.19 7.90
N PHE A 176 -0.68 -21.91 7.16
CA PHE A 176 -1.10 -20.54 6.88
C PHE A 176 -1.69 -19.92 8.16
N ALA A 177 -1.49 -18.61 8.32
CA ALA A 177 -2.01 -17.90 9.48
C ALA A 177 -3.54 -17.81 9.51
N MET A 178 -4.18 -17.94 8.34
CA MET A 178 -5.62 -17.82 8.15
C MET A 178 -6.06 -18.53 6.87
N GLY A 179 -7.21 -19.19 6.92
CA GLY A 179 -7.87 -19.76 5.74
C GLY A 179 -8.35 -18.72 4.72
N PRO A 180 -8.54 -19.12 3.44
CA PRO A 180 -8.90 -18.19 2.36
C PRO A 180 -10.26 -17.50 2.57
N PHE A 181 -11.26 -18.21 3.11
CA PHE A 181 -12.61 -17.65 3.25
C PHE A 181 -12.69 -16.68 4.42
N ARG A 182 -12.09 -17.06 5.56
CA ARG A 182 -11.94 -16.14 6.69
C ARG A 182 -11.12 -14.89 6.34
N MET A 183 -10.11 -15.02 5.48
CA MET A 183 -9.37 -13.87 4.96
C MET A 183 -10.27 -12.98 4.11
N GLY A 184 -11.10 -13.55 3.22
CA GLY A 184 -12.09 -12.81 2.43
C GLY A 184 -13.08 -12.02 3.31
N ASP A 185 -13.60 -12.66 4.36
CA ASP A 185 -14.51 -12.00 5.32
C ASP A 185 -13.88 -10.78 6.02
N LEU A 186 -12.57 -10.83 6.29
CA LEU A 186 -11.84 -9.71 6.89
C LEU A 186 -11.45 -8.63 5.88
N ALA A 187 -11.17 -9.03 4.63
CA ALA A 187 -10.84 -8.10 3.56
C ALA A 187 -12.08 -7.30 3.11
N GLY A 188 -13.27 -7.91 3.19
CA GLY A 188 -14.50 -7.42 2.59
C GLY A 188 -14.73 -8.12 1.25
N ASN A 189 -15.85 -8.84 1.12
CA ASN A 189 -16.16 -9.60 -0.10
C ASN A 189 -16.53 -8.69 -1.29
N ASP A 190 -16.67 -7.39 -1.05
CA ASP A 190 -16.80 -6.32 -2.03
C ASP A 190 -15.45 -5.81 -2.58
N ILE A 191 -14.34 -6.25 -1.97
CA ILE A 191 -12.97 -5.87 -2.32
C ILE A 191 -12.28 -7.11 -2.92
N GLY A 192 -12.31 -7.21 -4.25
CA GLY A 192 -11.73 -8.33 -5.02
C GLY A 192 -11.99 -8.18 -6.50
#